data_AF-A0A0P7VVA1-F1
#
_entry.id   AF-A0A0P7VVA1-F1
#
_cell.length_a   1.000
_cell.length_b   1.000
_cell.length_c   1.000
_cell.angle_alpha   90.00
_cell.angle_beta   90.00
_cell.angle_gamma   90.00
#
_symmetry.space_group_name_H-M   'P 1'
#
loop_
_entity.id
_entity.type
_entity.pdbx_description
1 polymer ?
#
loop_
_entity_poly.entity_id
_entity_poly.type
_entity_poly.pdbx_seq_one_letter_code
_entity_poly.pdbx_strand_id
1 'polypeptide(L)'
;MLEMVAVLARNEAIQLDSEKLADLYRQLGDNAAEDVVCRAMEELALRLAHTEKLYRGQDRQEMRRSARLIIAIAEQVGMDLLSRVAGDVTVCIDQRDEAALAAVLSRLVRIGERSLTEVWDLRDLSI
;
A
#
# COMPACT_ATOMS: atom_id res chain seq x y z
N MET A 1 4.08 39.82 -3.04
CA MET A 1 3.96 38.84 -4.15
C MET A 1 3.88 37.48 -3.47
N LEU A 2 2.72 36.83 -3.48
CA LEU A 2 2.52 35.51 -2.87
C LEU A 2 2.89 34.47 -3.93
N GLU A 3 3.95 33.70 -3.70
CA GLU A 3 4.23 32.50 -4.49
C GLU A 3 3.12 31.49 -4.20
N MET A 4 2.23 31.28 -5.17
CA MET A 4 1.32 30.14 -5.15
C MET A 4 2.15 28.89 -5.42
N VAL A 5 2.51 28.18 -4.35
CA VAL A 5 3.00 26.81 -4.46
C VAL A 5 1.84 25.95 -4.95
N ALA A 6 1.83 25.62 -6.24
CA ALA A 6 0.89 24.67 -6.80
C ALA A 6 1.21 23.28 -6.23
N VAL A 7 0.35 22.79 -5.33
CA VAL A 7 0.47 21.43 -4.80
C VAL A 7 0.14 20.47 -5.94
N LEU A 8 1.16 19.83 -6.50
CA LEU A 8 1.02 18.83 -7.55
C LEU A 8 0.58 17.51 -6.91
N ALA A 9 -0.73 17.32 -6.77
CA ALA A 9 -1.31 16.09 -6.26
C ALA A 9 -1.17 15.00 -7.33
N ARG A 10 -0.14 14.15 -7.20
CA ARG A 10 0.05 13.02 -8.10
C ARG A 10 -1.05 11.98 -7.84
N ASN A 11 -2.02 11.90 -8.74
CA ASN A 11 -3.17 11.01 -8.64
C ASN A 11 -2.78 9.59 -9.09
N GLU A 12 -2.26 8.82 -8.16
CA GLU A 12 -1.94 7.40 -8.35
C GLU A 12 -2.99 6.58 -7.59
N ALA A 13 -4.11 6.27 -8.24
CA ALA A 13 -5.13 5.39 -7.67
C ALA A 13 -4.65 3.94 -7.73
N ILE A 14 -4.90 3.16 -6.68
CA ILE A 14 -4.70 1.71 -6.72
C ILE A 14 -6.03 1.08 -7.07
N GLN A 15 -6.01 0.28 -8.12
CA GLN A 15 -7.09 -0.65 -8.40
C GLN A 15 -6.64 -2.04 -8.01
N LEU A 16 -7.49 -2.76 -7.30
CA LEU A 16 -7.37 -4.21 -7.18
C LEU A 16 -7.41 -4.77 -8.60
N ASP A 17 -6.45 -5.63 -8.93
CA ASP A 17 -6.50 -6.39 -10.17
C ASP A 17 -7.79 -7.23 -10.21
N SER A 18 -8.71 -6.83 -11.08
CA SER A 18 -10.03 -7.45 -11.19
C SER A 18 -9.96 -8.92 -11.60
N GLU A 19 -8.93 -9.33 -12.34
CA GLU A 19 -8.75 -10.72 -12.76
C GLU A 19 -8.31 -11.57 -11.56
N LYS A 20 -7.30 -11.10 -10.80
CA LYS A 20 -6.87 -11.77 -9.57
C LYS A 20 -7.99 -11.84 -8.53
N LEU A 21 -8.77 -10.77 -8.40
CA LEU A 21 -9.91 -10.75 -7.48
C LEU A 21 -10.99 -11.75 -7.94
N ALA A 22 -11.35 -11.76 -9.22
CA ALA A 22 -12.31 -12.73 -9.75
C ALA A 22 -11.84 -14.18 -9.57
N ASP A 23 -10.54 -14.44 -9.74
CA ASP A 23 -9.94 -15.76 -9.49
C ASP A 23 -10.01 -16.15 -8.01
N LEU A 24 -9.73 -15.22 -7.10
CA LEU A 24 -9.85 -15.44 -5.66
C LEU A 24 -11.28 -15.82 -5.26
N TYR A 25 -12.27 -15.06 -5.74
CA TYR A 25 -13.69 -15.34 -5.52
C TYR A 25 -14.12 -16.67 -6.12
N ARG A 26 -13.62 -17.02 -7.31
CA ARG A 26 -13.93 -18.31 -7.95
C ARG A 26 -13.36 -19.52 -7.20
N GLN A 27 -12.17 -19.37 -6.59
CA GLN A 27 -11.49 -20.46 -5.90
C GLN A 27 -12.01 -20.69 -4.47
N LEU A 28 -12.32 -19.62 -3.75
CA LEU A 28 -12.68 -19.67 -2.33
C LEU A 28 -14.19 -19.55 -2.08
N GLY A 29 -14.94 -19.03 -3.05
CA GLY A 29 -16.31 -18.59 -2.86
C GLY A 29 -16.39 -17.25 -2.15
N ASP A 30 -17.54 -16.58 -2.28
CA ASP A 30 -17.71 -15.16 -1.92
C ASP A 30 -17.31 -14.85 -0.47
N ASN A 31 -17.84 -15.60 0.50
CA ASN A 31 -17.60 -15.34 1.93
C ASN A 31 -16.12 -15.49 2.32
N ALA A 32 -15.44 -16.50 1.79
CA ALA A 32 -14.05 -16.76 2.13
C ALA A 32 -13.09 -15.80 1.40
N ALA A 33 -13.39 -15.45 0.14
CA ALA A 33 -12.65 -14.42 -0.58
C ALA A 33 -12.80 -13.05 0.09
N GLU A 34 -14.00 -12.70 0.55
CA GLU A 34 -14.26 -11.48 1.30
C GLU A 34 -13.47 -11.41 2.61
N ASP A 35 -13.44 -12.48 3.41
CA ASP A 35 -12.65 -12.56 4.65
C ASP A 35 -11.14 -12.41 4.37
N VAL A 36 -10.64 -13.01 3.29
CA VAL A 36 -9.24 -12.85 2.86
C VAL A 36 -8.94 -11.40 2.51
N VAL A 37 -9.80 -10.75 1.73
CA VAL A 37 -9.61 -9.33 1.35
C VAL A 37 -9.67 -8.43 2.58
N CYS A 38 -10.65 -8.61 3.48
CA CYS A 38 -10.77 -7.79 4.69
C CYS A 38 -9.52 -7.89 5.56
N ARG A 39 -9.05 -9.11 5.85
CA ARG A 39 -7.84 -9.35 6.64
C ARG A 39 -6.59 -8.79 5.98
N ALA A 40 -6.45 -8.94 4.67
CA ALA A 40 -5.33 -8.38 3.92
C ALA A 40 -5.29 -6.86 4.06
N MET A 41 -6.44 -6.19 3.98
CA MET A 41 -6.54 -4.73 4.09
C MET A 41 -6.25 -4.24 5.51
N GLU A 42 -6.77 -4.90 6.54
CA GLU A 42 -6.46 -4.61 7.94
C GLU A 42 -4.95 -4.74 8.21
N GLU A 43 -4.34 -5.82 7.75
CA GLU A 43 -2.92 -6.07 7.94
C GLU A 43 -2.05 -5.08 7.14
N LEU A 44 -2.47 -4.68 5.93
CA LEU A 44 -1.81 -3.62 5.16
C LEU A 44 -1.84 -2.29 5.93
N ALA A 45 -2.99 -1.90 6.48
CA ALA A 45 -3.12 -0.67 7.25
C ALA A 45 -2.18 -0.67 8.47
N LEU A 46 -2.13 -1.77 9.21
CA LEU A 46 -1.22 -1.95 10.35
C LEU A 46 0.24 -1.84 9.93
N ARG A 47 0.63 -2.48 8.81
CA ARG A 47 2.02 -2.48 8.33
C ARG A 47 2.45 -1.14 7.76
N LEU A 48 1.56 -0.39 7.11
CA LEU A 48 1.85 0.97 6.67
C LEU A 48 2.17 1.88 7.88
N ALA A 49 1.29 1.88 8.88
CA ALA A 49 1.50 2.65 10.11
C ALA A 49 2.76 2.22 10.87
N HIS A 50 3.07 0.92 10.89
CA HIS A 50 4.29 0.41 11.50
C HIS A 50 5.55 0.86 10.75
N THR A 51 5.53 0.81 9.41
CA THR A 51 6.65 1.23 8.56
C THR A 51 6.99 2.71 8.77
N GLU A 52 5.98 3.57 8.94
CA GLU A 52 6.21 4.98 9.30
C GLU A 52 6.86 5.16 10.68
N LYS A 53 6.42 4.39 11.68
CA LYS A 53 7.03 4.43 13.02
C LYS A 53 8.50 4.02 12.97
N LEU A 54 8.81 2.96 12.23
CA LEU A 54 10.18 2.47 12.03
C LEU A 54 11.04 3.50 11.29
N TYR A 55 10.47 4.20 10.31
CA TYR A 55 11.17 5.30 9.63
C TYR A 55 11.55 6.42 10.59
N ARG A 56 10.63 6.85 11.47
CA ARG A 56 10.89 7.88 12.49
C ARG A 56 11.89 7.41 13.56
N GLY A 57 11.87 6.12 13.88
CA GLY A 57 12.81 5.48 14.80
C GLY A 57 14.16 5.11 14.19
N GLN A 58 14.37 5.38 12.89
CA GLN A 58 15.58 5.04 12.14
C GLN A 58 15.94 3.54 12.15
N ASP A 59 14.97 2.65 12.45
CA ASP A 59 15.17 1.20 12.41
C ASP A 59 15.00 0.67 10.98
N ARG A 60 16.07 0.84 10.19
CA ARG A 60 16.10 0.47 8.77
C ARG A 60 15.94 -1.03 8.53
N GLN A 61 16.43 -1.86 9.45
CA GLN A 61 16.37 -3.32 9.30
C GLN A 61 14.93 -3.80 9.42
N GLU A 62 14.23 -3.38 10.47
CA GLU A 62 12.84 -3.78 10.67
C GLU A 62 11.93 -3.05 9.67
N MET A 63 12.24 -1.81 9.27
CA MET A 63 11.51 -1.10 8.21
C MET A 63 11.54 -1.89 6.90
N ARG A 64 12.70 -2.45 6.53
CA ARG A 64 12.84 -3.29 5.34
C ARG A 64 12.00 -4.55 5.44
N ARG A 65 11.95 -5.19 6.62
CA ARG A 65 11.11 -6.37 6.85
C ARG A 65 9.63 -6.03 6.70
N SER A 66 9.19 -4.93 7.30
CA SER A 66 7.83 -4.43 7.20
C SER A 66 7.44 -4.14 5.74
N ALA A 67 8.31 -3.46 4.98
CA ALA A 67 8.07 -3.19 3.56
C ALA A 67 7.92 -4.49 2.72
N ARG A 68 8.73 -5.53 2.99
CA ARG A 68 8.58 -6.83 2.31
C ARG A 68 7.27 -7.55 2.64
N LEU A 69 6.76 -7.38 3.85
CA LEU A 69 5.45 -7.91 4.22
C LEU A 69 4.32 -7.17 3.50
N ILE A 70 4.44 -5.86 3.29
CA ILE A 70 3.50 -5.07 2.49
C ILE A 70 3.46 -5.61 1.05
N ILE A 71 4.62 -5.85 0.42
CA ILE A 71 4.72 -6.47 -0.92
C ILE A 71 3.92 -7.77 -0.97
N ALA A 72 4.19 -8.70 -0.05
CA ALA A 72 3.59 -10.02 -0.06
C ALA A 72 2.06 -10.00 0.12
N ILE A 73 1.51 -9.08 0.92
CA ILE A 73 0.06 -8.95 1.04
C ILE A 73 -0.53 -8.29 -0.19
N ALA A 74 0.07 -7.18 -0.64
CA ALA A 74 -0.41 -6.42 -1.79
C ALA A 74 -0.52 -7.33 -3.03
N GLU A 75 0.44 -8.22 -3.24
CA GLU A 75 0.41 -9.18 -4.34
C GLU A 75 -0.72 -10.21 -4.22
N GLN A 76 -1.05 -10.66 -3.01
CA GLN A 76 -2.14 -11.62 -2.77
C GLN A 76 -3.52 -11.07 -3.17
N VAL A 77 -3.74 -9.77 -2.96
CA VAL A 77 -5.01 -9.10 -3.32
C VAL A 77 -4.94 -8.34 -4.64
N GLY A 78 -3.81 -8.36 -5.34
CA GLY A 78 -3.66 -7.73 -6.65
C GLY A 78 -3.45 -6.21 -6.63
N MET A 79 -2.87 -5.67 -5.56
CA MET A 79 -2.49 -4.25 -5.44
C MET A 79 -1.07 -4.00 -6.00
N ASP A 80 -0.91 -4.18 -7.30
CA ASP A 80 0.39 -4.18 -7.96
C ASP A 80 1.18 -2.87 -7.77
N LEU A 81 0.50 -1.72 -7.79
CA LEU A 81 1.15 -0.43 -7.55
C LEU A 81 1.68 -0.32 -6.11
N LEU A 82 0.93 -0.80 -5.12
CA LEU A 82 1.36 -0.79 -3.71
C LEU A 82 2.59 -1.67 -3.53
N SER A 83 2.57 -2.88 -4.11
CA SER A 83 3.70 -3.81 -4.10
C SER A 83 4.96 -3.14 -4.69
N ARG A 84 4.85 -2.53 -5.88
CA ARG A 84 5.98 -1.85 -6.54
C ARG A 84 6.57 -0.74 -5.69
N VAL A 85 5.74 0.14 -5.13
CA VAL A 85 6.21 1.26 -4.31
C VAL A 85 6.81 0.78 -2.98
N ALA A 86 6.29 -0.29 -2.38
CA ALA A 86 6.93 -0.93 -1.23
C ALA A 86 8.30 -1.54 -1.61
N GLY A 87 8.43 -2.08 -2.82
CA GLY A 87 9.70 -2.47 -3.42
C GLY A 87 10.70 -1.31 -3.49
N ASP A 88 10.27 -0.15 -4.00
CA ASP A 88 11.09 1.08 -4.07
C ASP A 88 11.62 1.48 -2.67
N VAL A 89 10.81 1.35 -1.62
CA VAL A 89 11.24 1.57 -0.23
C VAL A 89 12.39 0.64 0.15
N THR A 90 12.30 -0.65 -0.16
CA THR A 90 13.39 -1.60 0.15
C THR A 90 14.68 -1.26 -0.60
N VAL A 91 14.58 -0.82 -1.86
CA VAL A 91 15.72 -0.39 -2.68
C VAL A 91 16.37 0.86 -2.10
N CYS A 92 15.58 1.86 -1.69
CA CYS A 92 16.12 3.09 -1.09
C CYS A 92 16.82 2.82 0.24
N ILE A 93 16.28 1.91 1.07
CA ILE A 93 16.94 1.45 2.30
C ILE A 93 18.31 0.83 1.99
N ASP A 94 18.38 -0.05 0.98
CA ASP A 94 19.61 -0.72 0.57
C ASP A 94 20.66 0.24 0.01
N GLN A 95 20.21 1.27 -0.72
CA GLN A 95 21.07 2.31 -1.28
C GLN A 95 21.51 3.37 -0.25
N ARG A 96 20.91 3.39 0.94
CA ARG A 96 21.13 4.40 2.00
C ARG A 96 20.89 5.84 1.52
N ASP A 97 19.96 6.02 0.59
CA ASP A 97 19.53 7.33 0.13
C ASP A 97 18.34 7.80 0.98
N GLU A 98 18.64 8.63 1.98
CA GLU A 98 17.65 9.14 2.93
C GLU A 98 16.63 10.07 2.29
N ALA A 99 17.02 10.84 1.27
CA ALA A 99 16.11 11.74 0.56
C ALA A 99 15.13 10.94 -0.31
N ALA A 100 15.65 9.96 -1.05
CA ALA A 100 14.83 9.05 -1.83
C ALA A 100 13.89 8.26 -0.92
N LEU A 101 14.40 7.71 0.19
CA LEU A 101 13.62 6.95 1.17
C LEU A 101 12.43 7.74 1.71
N ALA A 102 12.66 9.00 2.11
CA ALA A 102 11.60 9.88 2.57
C ALA A 102 10.51 10.05 1.49
N ALA A 103 10.92 10.32 0.24
CA ALA A 103 10.00 10.53 -0.87
C ALA A 103 9.18 9.29 -1.21
N VAL A 104 9.81 8.10 -1.26
CA VAL A 104 9.12 6.85 -1.59
C VAL A 104 8.24 6.37 -0.44
N LEU A 105 8.61 6.61 0.82
CA LEU A 105 7.75 6.31 1.96
C LEU A 105 6.51 7.19 1.96
N SER A 106 6.64 8.50 1.76
CA SER A 106 5.48 9.40 1.64
C SER A 106 4.58 9.01 0.48
N ARG A 107 5.16 8.55 -0.64
CA ARG A 107 4.39 7.98 -1.74
C ARG A 107 3.64 6.71 -1.31
N LEU A 108 4.30 5.78 -0.63
CA LEU A 108 3.72 4.52 -0.17
C LEU A 108 2.51 4.74 0.74
N VAL A 109 2.65 5.61 1.74
CA VAL A 109 1.58 5.92 2.71
C VAL A 109 0.37 6.53 2.00
N ARG A 110 0.59 7.58 1.20
CA ARG A 110 -0.50 8.25 0.46
C ARG A 110 -1.26 7.29 -0.47
N ILE A 111 -0.53 6.41 -1.14
CA ILE A 111 -1.09 5.41 -2.05
C ILE A 111 -1.85 4.34 -1.26
N GLY A 112 -1.29 3.83 -0.16
CA GLY A 112 -1.92 2.86 0.72
C GLY A 112 -3.21 3.36 1.38
N GLU A 113 -3.18 4.54 2.01
CA GLU A 113 -4.35 5.16 2.65
C GLU A 113 -5.52 5.29 1.69
N ARG A 114 -5.27 5.81 0.48
CA ARG A 114 -6.30 5.94 -0.56
C ARG A 114 -6.89 4.62 -0.99
N SER A 115 -6.07 3.60 -1.11
CA SER A 115 -6.52 2.27 -1.54
C SER A 115 -7.42 1.62 -0.52
N LEU A 116 -7.06 1.79 0.76
CA LEU A 116 -7.89 1.32 1.86
C LEU A 116 -9.27 1.99 1.80
N THR A 117 -9.34 3.29 1.52
CA THR A 117 -10.63 3.99 1.34
C THR A 117 -11.39 3.58 0.08
N GLU A 118 -10.74 3.54 -1.09
CA GLU A 118 -11.39 3.27 -2.39
C GLU A 118 -11.98 1.84 -2.47
N VAL A 119 -11.34 0.85 -1.83
CA VAL A 119 -11.89 -0.53 -1.76
C VAL A 119 -13.14 -0.60 -0.88
N TRP A 120 -13.26 0.24 0.14
CA TRP A 120 -14.48 0.34 0.96
C TRP A 120 -15.61 1.08 0.22
N ASP A 121 -15.29 2.13 -0.54
CA ASP A 121 -16.28 2.88 -1.33
C ASP A 121 -16.93 2.01 -2.43
N LEU A 122 -16.20 1.03 -2.98
CA LEU A 122 -16.74 0.04 -3.93
C LEU A 122 -17.79 -0.89 -3.29
N ARG A 123 -17.72 -1.12 -1.97
CA ARG A 123 -18.70 -1.94 -1.24
C ARG A 123 -19.99 -1.19 -0.94
N ASP A 124 -19.93 0.12 -0.65
CA ASP A 124 -21.13 0.94 -0.39
C ASP A 124 -22.05 1.09 -1.60
N LEU A 125 -21.56 0.77 -2.81
CA LEU A 125 -22.34 0.78 -4.05
C LEU A 125 -22.99 -0.58 -4.38
N SER A 126 -22.74 -1.62 -3.58
CA SER A 126 -23.34 -2.95 -3.76
C SER A 126 -24.53 -3.11 -2.80
N ILE A 127 -25.64 -2.42 -3.10
CA ILE A 127 -26.96 -2.63 -2.48
C ILE A 127 -27.76 -3.62 -3.33
#